data_AF-A0A950BDK5-F1
#
_entry.id   AF-A0A950BDK5-F1
#
_cell.length_a   1.000
_cell.length_b   1.000
_cell.length_c   1.000
_cell.angle_alpha   90.00
_cell.angle_beta   90.00
_cell.angle_gamma   90.00
#
_symmetry.space_group_name_H-M   'P 1'
#
loop_
_entity.id
_entity.type
_entity.pdbx_description
1 polymer ?
#
loop_
_entity_poly.entity_id
_entity_poly.type
_entity_poly.pdbx_seq_one_letter_code
_entity_poly.pdbx_strand_id
1 'polypeptide(L)'
;MKPIYSTLRVLAVAAAVAPVFAQAQVAAPVPPEIAARNYLLVDVTAGQVLGAKDIDAPVEPASLTKLMSAYVVFDALRAKKITLEQTMPVSERAWKMPGSRMFIDPKMQVPVNDLVSGMIIQSGNDATMALAEAVGGTAENFVKMMNDQAKALGMKNTSYKNPEGLTEPGHLTTARDLSILAQRLMRDFPEYMHYYATKHYAYPGTPASNGSNRNALLFRDPTVDGLKTGHTNAAGYCLVATAKRDLPNVGQRRLLSIVLGTASEKARANESQKLLNWGYTAYDAVKLFDADQPVATPAVWKGAAGAVKIGKAGGPIVVTVPAGSGGKLSTEVVRQDPLIAPIAKGQSMGTLKVKMGADTVAEVPLVALDGVEQAGFFGRLWDTIRLWIK
;
A
#
# COMPACT_ATOMS: atom_id res chain seq x y z
N MET A 1 91.02 -27.24 -0.01
CA MET A 1 90.39 -26.16 -0.80
C MET A 1 89.00 -25.88 -0.18
N LYS A 2 88.70 -24.60 0.10
CA LYS A 2 87.44 -24.02 0.64
C LYS A 2 86.20 -24.34 -0.25
N PRO A 3 84.93 -23.95 0.07
CA PRO A 3 84.35 -23.25 1.26
C PRO A 3 83.02 -23.86 1.83
N ILE A 4 82.55 -23.65 3.08
CA ILE A 4 81.89 -22.55 3.87
C ILE A 4 80.32 -22.38 3.73
N TYR A 5 79.64 -22.19 4.90
CA TYR A 5 78.35 -21.51 5.24
C TYR A 5 77.01 -22.30 5.08
N SER A 6 75.94 -22.15 5.88
CA SER A 6 75.64 -21.45 7.14
C SER A 6 74.25 -21.87 7.66
N THR A 7 74.08 -21.83 8.99
CA THR A 7 72.87 -21.49 9.80
C THR A 7 71.59 -21.09 9.07
N LEU A 8 70.40 -21.58 9.49
CA LEU A 8 69.13 -20.81 9.49
C LEU A 8 67.98 -21.49 10.28
N ARG A 9 67.57 -20.78 11.35
CA ARG A 9 66.19 -20.47 11.80
C ARG A 9 65.27 -21.59 12.33
N VAL A 10 65.30 -21.71 13.66
CA VAL A 10 64.10 -21.87 14.49
C VAL A 10 63.27 -20.58 14.36
N LEU A 11 62.07 -20.64 13.79
CA LEU A 11 61.11 -19.54 13.83
C LEU A 11 59.70 -20.11 14.08
N ALA A 12 59.10 -19.60 15.15
CA ALA A 12 57.81 -19.97 15.69
C ALA A 12 56.68 -19.88 14.65
N VAL A 13 55.94 -20.98 14.48
CA VAL A 13 54.63 -20.97 13.83
C VAL A 13 53.59 -20.68 14.91
N ALA A 14 53.42 -19.41 15.24
CA ALA A 14 52.19 -18.93 15.87
C ALA A 14 51.16 -18.74 14.75
N ALA A 15 50.42 -19.81 14.43
CA ALA A 15 49.28 -19.70 13.54
C ALA A 15 48.18 -18.90 14.25
N ALA A 16 48.05 -17.63 13.87
CA ALA A 16 46.95 -16.78 14.27
C ALA A 16 45.64 -17.38 13.72
N VAL A 17 44.88 -18.05 14.59
CA VAL A 17 43.48 -18.37 14.32
C VAL A 17 42.70 -17.07 14.45
N ALA A 18 42.61 -16.31 13.37
CA ALA A 18 41.69 -15.18 13.31
C ALA A 18 40.26 -15.75 13.34
N PRO A 19 39.40 -15.32 14.28
CA PRO A 19 38.00 -15.69 14.23
C PRO A 19 37.39 -15.05 12.99
N VAL A 20 37.05 -15.89 12.01
CA VAL A 20 36.17 -15.49 10.91
C VAL A 20 34.80 -15.27 11.55
N PHE A 21 34.51 -14.04 11.94
CA PHE A 21 33.15 -13.62 12.24
C PHE A 21 32.37 -13.70 10.93
N ALA A 22 31.74 -14.85 10.67
CA ALA A 22 30.71 -14.96 9.67
C ALA A 22 29.62 -13.95 10.06
N GLN A 23 29.54 -12.83 9.34
CA GLN A 23 28.42 -11.92 9.46
C GLN A 23 27.18 -12.72 9.05
N ALA A 24 26.40 -13.17 10.03
CA ALA A 24 25.12 -13.79 9.78
C ALA A 24 24.24 -12.75 9.06
N GLN A 25 24.08 -12.92 7.75
CA GLN A 25 23.07 -12.18 7.00
C GLN A 25 21.73 -12.44 7.66
N VAL A 26 21.03 -11.37 8.03
CA VAL A 26 19.68 -11.49 8.57
C VAL A 26 18.78 -11.94 7.42
N ALA A 27 18.53 -13.24 7.32
CA ALA A 27 17.63 -13.79 6.33
C ALA A 27 16.23 -13.22 6.53
N ALA A 28 15.57 -12.85 5.42
CA ALA A 28 14.17 -12.45 5.46
C ALA A 28 13.32 -13.60 6.05
N PRO A 29 12.39 -13.31 6.96
CA PRO A 29 11.46 -14.31 7.47
C PRO A 29 10.75 -15.02 6.32
N VAL A 30 10.68 -16.34 6.40
CA VAL A 30 9.95 -17.14 5.40
C VAL A 30 8.46 -17.03 5.71
N PRO A 31 7.61 -16.64 4.73
CA PRO A 31 6.17 -16.65 4.91
C PRO A 31 5.66 -18.06 5.25
N PRO A 32 4.62 -18.18 6.10
CA PRO A 32 4.00 -19.48 6.34
C PRO A 32 3.35 -19.99 5.05
N GLU A 33 3.08 -21.29 4.99
CA GLU A 33 2.29 -21.83 3.89
C GLU A 33 0.89 -21.22 3.90
N ILE A 34 0.55 -20.56 2.78
CA ILE A 34 -0.75 -19.95 2.51
C ILE A 34 -1.48 -20.81 1.49
N ALA A 35 -2.62 -21.39 1.89
CA ALA A 35 -3.46 -22.23 1.05
C ALA A 35 -4.30 -21.39 0.05
N ALA A 36 -3.61 -20.71 -0.87
CA ALA A 36 -4.17 -19.83 -1.90
C ALA A 36 -3.37 -19.96 -3.21
N ARG A 37 -4.01 -19.61 -4.33
CA ARG A 37 -3.33 -19.51 -5.63
C ARG A 37 -2.27 -18.42 -5.58
N ASN A 38 -2.64 -17.23 -5.13
CA ASN A 38 -1.77 -16.06 -5.08
C ASN A 38 -1.95 -15.33 -3.75
N TYR A 39 -0.89 -14.70 -3.25
CA TYR A 39 -1.01 -13.77 -2.13
C TYR A 39 0.03 -12.66 -2.16
N LEU A 40 -0.30 -11.56 -1.50
CA LEU A 40 0.60 -10.44 -1.27
C LEU A 40 0.34 -9.87 0.13
N LEU A 41 1.41 -9.61 0.87
CA LEU A 41 1.40 -8.88 2.13
C LEU A 41 2.28 -7.63 2.01
N VAL A 42 1.69 -6.48 2.30
CA VAL A 42 2.35 -5.17 2.25
C VAL A 42 2.26 -4.52 3.62
N ASP A 43 3.38 -3.99 4.09
CA ASP A 43 3.40 -2.98 5.14
C ASP A 43 3.10 -1.63 4.51
N VAL A 44 1.88 -1.14 4.71
CA VAL A 44 1.44 0.14 4.13
C VAL A 44 2.12 1.32 4.81
N THR A 45 2.45 1.18 6.10
CA THR A 45 3.14 2.23 6.86
C THR A 45 4.58 2.42 6.36
N ALA A 46 5.28 1.33 6.07
CA ALA A 46 6.66 1.37 5.56
C ALA A 46 6.76 1.39 4.02
N GLY A 47 5.69 1.04 3.31
CA GLY A 47 5.70 0.91 1.84
C GLY A 47 6.48 -0.30 1.34
N GLN A 48 6.57 -1.37 2.14
CA GLN A 48 7.40 -2.55 1.84
C GLN A 48 6.55 -3.81 1.63
N VAL A 49 6.92 -4.64 0.65
CA VAL A 49 6.35 -5.98 0.48
C VAL A 49 7.03 -6.93 1.47
N LEU A 50 6.24 -7.64 2.28
CA LEU A 50 6.74 -8.57 3.29
C LEU A 50 6.68 -10.03 2.82
N GLY A 51 5.65 -10.38 2.04
CA GLY A 51 5.48 -11.72 1.50
C GLY A 51 4.69 -11.69 0.20
N ALA A 52 5.07 -12.54 -0.75
CA ALA A 52 4.47 -12.58 -2.08
C ALA A 52 4.48 -14.00 -2.65
N LYS A 53 3.43 -14.34 -3.40
CA LYS A 53 3.35 -15.53 -4.25
C LYS A 53 2.55 -15.18 -5.50
N ASP A 54 3.19 -15.32 -6.67
CA ASP A 54 2.61 -15.17 -8.01
C ASP A 54 1.77 -13.88 -8.16
N ILE A 55 2.31 -12.75 -7.71
CA ILE A 55 1.54 -11.51 -7.51
C ILE A 55 1.13 -10.79 -8.80
N ASP A 56 1.75 -11.14 -9.91
CA ASP A 56 1.50 -10.60 -11.25
C ASP A 56 0.70 -11.59 -12.14
N ALA A 57 0.34 -12.77 -11.61
CA ALA A 57 -0.46 -13.72 -12.36
C ALA A 57 -1.91 -13.20 -12.52
N PRO A 58 -2.50 -13.29 -13.73
CA PRO A 58 -3.85 -12.84 -13.99
C PRO A 58 -4.87 -13.75 -13.29
N VAL A 59 -5.85 -13.13 -12.64
CA VAL A 59 -6.96 -13.83 -11.97
C VAL A 59 -8.28 -13.10 -12.17
N GLU A 60 -9.39 -13.83 -12.11
CA GLU A 60 -10.72 -13.23 -12.04
C GLU A 60 -10.92 -12.54 -10.69
N PRO A 61 -11.30 -11.25 -10.65
CA PRO A 61 -11.43 -10.50 -9.40
C PRO A 61 -12.68 -10.87 -8.58
N ALA A 62 -13.70 -11.47 -9.22
CA ALA A 62 -15.05 -11.54 -8.66
C ALA A 62 -15.49 -10.18 -8.08
N SER A 63 -16.20 -10.17 -6.95
CA SER A 63 -16.63 -8.94 -6.26
C SER A 63 -15.50 -8.07 -5.68
N LEU A 64 -14.21 -8.44 -5.80
CA LEU A 64 -13.13 -7.48 -5.55
C LEU A 64 -13.17 -6.32 -6.56
N THR A 65 -13.82 -6.51 -7.72
CA THR A 65 -14.16 -5.46 -8.69
C THR A 65 -14.83 -4.25 -8.05
N LYS A 66 -15.68 -4.47 -7.03
CA LYS A 66 -16.40 -3.41 -6.34
C LYS A 66 -15.49 -2.42 -5.61
N LEU A 67 -14.22 -2.76 -5.37
CA LEU A 67 -13.22 -1.79 -4.90
C LEU A 67 -13.02 -0.66 -5.92
N MET A 68 -12.99 -0.99 -7.22
CA MET A 68 -12.85 0.02 -8.28
C MET A 68 -14.18 0.77 -8.48
N SER A 69 -15.31 0.07 -8.43
CA SER A 69 -16.63 0.72 -8.49
C SER A 69 -16.80 1.72 -7.35
N ALA A 70 -16.39 1.36 -6.13
CA ALA A 70 -16.33 2.28 -5.00
C ALA A 70 -15.38 3.45 -5.26
N TYR A 71 -14.17 3.21 -5.79
CA TYR A 71 -13.22 4.27 -6.11
C TYR A 71 -13.83 5.32 -7.06
N VAL A 72 -14.47 4.88 -8.14
CA VAL A 72 -15.10 5.77 -9.13
C VAL A 72 -16.31 6.50 -8.55
N VAL A 73 -17.14 5.83 -7.73
CA VAL A 73 -18.27 6.45 -7.02
C VAL A 73 -17.79 7.49 -6.02
N PHE A 74 -16.74 7.20 -5.25
CA PHE A 74 -16.15 8.13 -4.28
C PHE A 74 -15.53 9.35 -4.96
N ASP A 75 -14.91 9.17 -6.13
CA ASP A 75 -14.44 10.31 -6.92
C ASP A 75 -15.59 11.20 -7.39
N ALA A 76 -16.71 10.61 -7.82
CA ALA A 76 -17.91 11.36 -8.18
C ALA A 76 -18.53 12.13 -6.99
N LEU A 77 -18.54 11.52 -5.80
CA LEU A 77 -18.95 12.17 -4.55
C LEU A 77 -18.03 13.34 -4.18
N ARG A 78 -16.70 13.13 -4.22
CA ARG A 78 -15.70 14.17 -3.95
C ARG A 78 -15.81 15.33 -4.94
N ALA A 79 -16.09 15.03 -6.21
CA ALA A 79 -16.34 16.01 -7.26
C ALA A 79 -17.75 16.64 -7.19
N LYS A 80 -18.58 16.25 -6.21
CA LYS A 80 -19.97 16.72 -6.01
C LYS A 80 -20.87 16.53 -7.23
N LYS A 81 -20.57 15.55 -8.09
CA LYS A 81 -21.46 15.14 -9.21
C LYS A 81 -22.71 14.45 -8.69
N ILE A 82 -22.62 13.96 -7.47
CA ILE A 82 -23.52 13.07 -6.77
C ILE A 82 -23.32 13.38 -5.27
N THR A 83 -24.36 13.34 -4.44
CA THR A 83 -24.28 13.46 -2.97
C THR A 83 -24.67 12.14 -2.29
N LEU A 84 -24.51 12.03 -0.98
CA LEU A 84 -24.89 10.82 -0.22
C LEU A 84 -26.40 10.76 0.04
N GLU A 85 -27.04 11.93 0.16
CA GLU A 85 -28.45 12.09 0.55
C GLU A 85 -29.41 11.99 -0.64
N GLN A 86 -28.93 12.32 -1.85
CA GLN A 86 -29.76 12.20 -3.05
C GLN A 86 -30.20 10.74 -3.22
N THR A 87 -31.43 10.56 -3.71
CA THR A 87 -31.99 9.25 -3.99
C THR A 87 -31.85 8.92 -5.48
N MET A 88 -31.59 7.65 -5.76
CA MET A 88 -31.45 7.13 -7.12
C MET A 88 -32.60 6.18 -7.43
N PRO A 89 -33.16 6.25 -8.66
CA PRO A 89 -34.09 5.23 -9.12
C PRO A 89 -33.35 3.90 -9.33
N VAL A 90 -34.09 2.80 -9.21
CA VAL A 90 -33.57 1.46 -9.46
C VAL A 90 -34.03 1.00 -10.83
N SER A 91 -33.10 0.70 -11.72
CA SER A 91 -33.44 0.17 -13.05
C SER A 91 -33.88 -1.30 -12.99
N GLU A 92 -34.59 -1.76 -14.02
CA GLU A 92 -34.91 -3.18 -14.16
C GLU A 92 -33.64 -4.04 -14.27
N ARG A 93 -32.57 -3.50 -14.89
CA ARG A 93 -31.26 -4.14 -14.98
C ARG A 93 -30.65 -4.33 -13.60
N ALA A 94 -30.63 -3.28 -12.77
CA ALA A 94 -30.16 -3.37 -11.39
C ALA A 94 -30.97 -4.38 -10.58
N TRP A 95 -32.31 -4.31 -10.65
CA TRP A 95 -33.20 -5.24 -9.94
C TRP A 95 -33.04 -6.71 -10.39
N LYS A 96 -32.67 -6.97 -11.64
CA LYS A 96 -32.47 -8.36 -12.13
C LYS A 96 -31.05 -8.89 -11.94
N MET A 97 -30.14 -8.12 -11.31
CA MET A 97 -28.78 -8.58 -11.05
C MET A 97 -28.76 -9.91 -10.26
N PRO A 98 -28.03 -10.94 -10.72
CA PRO A 98 -27.89 -12.20 -10.00
C PRO A 98 -26.88 -12.07 -8.85
N GLY A 99 -26.77 -13.09 -8.01
CA GLY A 99 -25.76 -13.17 -6.96
C GLY A 99 -26.12 -12.41 -5.68
N SER A 100 -25.12 -11.81 -5.03
CA SER A 100 -25.34 -11.02 -3.80
C SER A 100 -26.13 -9.76 -4.13
N ARG A 101 -27.11 -9.42 -3.30
CA ARG A 101 -28.06 -8.33 -3.53
C ARG A 101 -28.32 -7.54 -2.26
N MET A 102 -28.65 -6.27 -2.42
CA MET A 102 -29.24 -5.41 -1.39
C MET A 102 -30.76 -5.60 -1.32
N PHE A 103 -31.39 -6.17 -2.36
CA PHE A 103 -32.84 -6.40 -2.49
C PHE A 103 -33.66 -5.12 -2.72
N ILE A 104 -33.12 -4.22 -3.55
CA ILE A 104 -33.80 -3.01 -4.02
C ILE A 104 -34.63 -3.30 -5.29
N ASP A 105 -35.76 -2.62 -5.49
CA ASP A 105 -36.67 -2.81 -6.63
C ASP A 105 -37.03 -1.51 -7.37
N PRO A 106 -37.58 -1.57 -8.61
CA PRO A 106 -37.81 -0.39 -9.46
C PRO A 106 -38.82 0.64 -8.95
N LYS A 107 -39.60 0.32 -7.91
CA LYS A 107 -40.52 1.28 -7.27
C LYS A 107 -39.83 2.11 -6.19
N MET A 108 -38.60 1.77 -5.82
CA MET A 108 -37.85 2.42 -4.76
C MET A 108 -37.01 3.60 -5.27
N GLN A 109 -36.84 4.59 -4.39
CA GLN A 109 -35.87 5.66 -4.51
C GLN A 109 -34.86 5.50 -3.38
N VAL A 110 -33.64 5.05 -3.71
CA VAL A 110 -32.67 4.61 -2.69
C VAL A 110 -31.58 5.67 -2.52
N PRO A 111 -31.32 6.17 -1.30
CA PRO A 111 -30.21 7.09 -1.05
C PRO A 111 -28.86 6.52 -1.50
N VAL A 112 -27.98 7.36 -2.03
CA VAL A 112 -26.63 6.92 -2.44
C VAL A 112 -25.84 6.34 -1.27
N ASN A 113 -25.99 6.89 -0.06
CA ASN A 113 -25.39 6.32 1.15
C ASN A 113 -25.77 4.85 1.37
N ASP A 114 -27.04 4.51 1.15
CA ASP A 114 -27.56 3.15 1.30
C ASP A 114 -27.07 2.24 0.17
N LEU A 115 -27.02 2.74 -1.06
CA LEU A 115 -26.44 2.00 -2.19
C LEU A 115 -24.94 1.69 -1.98
N VAL A 116 -24.17 2.66 -1.47
CA VAL A 116 -22.75 2.46 -1.14
C VAL A 116 -22.61 1.42 -0.03
N SER A 117 -23.45 1.50 1.00
CA SER A 117 -23.50 0.51 2.09
C SER A 117 -23.84 -0.90 1.57
N GLY A 118 -24.84 -1.02 0.70
CA GLY A 118 -25.21 -2.29 0.04
C GLY A 118 -24.08 -2.85 -0.84
N MET A 119 -23.42 -2.01 -1.63
CA MET A 119 -22.28 -2.40 -2.47
C MET A 119 -21.10 -2.90 -1.63
N ILE A 120 -20.76 -2.21 -0.54
CA ILE A 120 -19.55 -2.51 0.24
C ILE A 120 -19.79 -3.64 1.24
N ILE A 121 -20.81 -3.52 2.07
CA ILE A 121 -21.06 -4.40 3.23
C ILE A 121 -21.67 -5.73 2.77
N GLN A 122 -22.75 -5.64 1.99
CA GLN A 122 -23.52 -6.79 1.51
C GLN A 122 -23.00 -7.32 0.18
N SER A 123 -22.08 -6.60 -0.48
CA SER A 123 -21.59 -6.93 -1.81
C SER A 123 -22.69 -6.97 -2.88
N GLY A 124 -23.74 -6.15 -2.72
CA GLY A 124 -24.93 -6.14 -3.56
C GLY A 124 -24.65 -5.72 -5.00
N ASN A 125 -24.94 -6.61 -5.96
CA ASN A 125 -24.78 -6.37 -7.40
C ASN A 125 -25.81 -5.38 -7.92
N ASP A 126 -27.04 -5.45 -7.42
CA ASP A 126 -28.12 -4.50 -7.69
C ASP A 126 -27.75 -3.07 -7.27
N ALA A 127 -27.25 -2.89 -6.04
CA ALA A 127 -26.77 -1.59 -5.57
C ALA A 127 -25.57 -1.07 -6.38
N THR A 128 -24.66 -1.97 -6.75
CA THR A 128 -23.49 -1.63 -7.58
C THR A 128 -23.91 -1.17 -8.98
N MET A 129 -24.88 -1.86 -9.59
CA MET A 129 -25.41 -1.50 -10.91
C MET A 129 -26.13 -0.16 -10.88
N ALA A 130 -26.98 0.08 -9.86
CA ALA A 130 -27.66 1.37 -9.70
C ALA A 130 -26.67 2.53 -9.54
N LEU A 131 -25.59 2.36 -8.75
CA LEU A 131 -24.52 3.36 -8.64
C LEU A 131 -23.77 3.55 -9.96
N ALA A 132 -23.49 2.47 -10.68
CA ALA A 132 -22.81 2.54 -11.97
C ALA A 132 -23.62 3.32 -13.01
N GLU A 133 -24.93 3.06 -13.09
CA GLU A 133 -25.85 3.80 -13.96
C GLU A 133 -25.98 5.27 -13.52
N ALA A 134 -26.05 5.55 -12.22
CA ALA A 134 -26.13 6.91 -11.70
C ALA A 134 -24.88 7.76 -12.02
N VAL A 135 -23.69 7.17 -11.88
CA VAL A 135 -22.41 7.89 -12.07
C VAL A 135 -21.98 7.92 -13.53
N GLY A 136 -22.15 6.81 -14.25
CA GLY A 136 -21.74 6.65 -15.64
C GLY A 136 -22.81 7.02 -16.65
N GLY A 137 -24.06 7.24 -16.25
CA GLY A 137 -25.23 7.33 -17.12
C GLY A 137 -25.66 5.97 -17.69
N THR A 138 -24.69 5.08 -17.97
CA THR A 138 -24.87 3.68 -18.33
C THR A 138 -23.79 2.83 -17.67
N ALA A 139 -24.06 1.53 -17.47
CA ALA A 139 -23.08 0.60 -16.91
C ALA A 139 -21.83 0.47 -17.81
N GLU A 140 -22.02 0.52 -19.13
CA GLU A 140 -20.94 0.40 -20.11
C GLU A 140 -19.99 1.61 -20.04
N ASN A 141 -20.53 2.83 -19.94
CA ASN A 141 -19.70 4.01 -19.74
C ASN A 141 -19.03 3.99 -18.37
N PHE A 142 -19.69 3.50 -17.32
CA PHE A 142 -19.06 3.32 -16.02
C PHE A 142 -17.87 2.33 -16.08
N VAL A 143 -17.99 1.22 -16.80
CA VAL A 143 -16.88 0.29 -17.04
C VAL A 143 -15.73 0.96 -17.79
N LYS A 144 -16.01 1.84 -18.76
CA LYS A 144 -14.97 2.67 -19.39
C LYS A 144 -14.25 3.53 -18.35
N MET A 145 -14.98 4.21 -17.47
CA MET A 145 -14.41 5.02 -16.38
C MET A 145 -13.54 4.16 -15.43
N MET A 146 -13.98 2.95 -15.09
CA MET A 146 -13.20 2.03 -14.26
C MET A 146 -11.86 1.66 -14.91
N ASN A 147 -11.84 1.37 -16.22
CA ASN A 147 -10.62 1.05 -16.95
C ASN A 147 -9.70 2.27 -17.13
N ASP A 148 -10.27 3.45 -17.40
CA ASP A 148 -9.51 4.70 -17.46
C ASP A 148 -8.87 5.00 -16.09
N GLN A 149 -9.60 4.76 -15.00
CA GLN A 149 -9.10 4.91 -13.64
C GLN A 149 -8.00 3.87 -13.33
N ALA A 150 -8.18 2.60 -13.69
CA ALA A 150 -7.15 1.57 -13.53
C ALA A 150 -5.83 1.99 -14.19
N LYS A 151 -5.90 2.49 -15.43
CA LYS A 151 -4.75 3.03 -16.16
C LYS A 151 -4.13 4.23 -15.44
N ALA A 152 -4.94 5.18 -14.96
CA ALA A 152 -4.47 6.36 -14.22
C ALA A 152 -3.78 5.99 -12.89
N LEU A 153 -4.21 4.90 -12.25
CA LEU A 153 -3.57 4.36 -11.04
C LEU A 153 -2.32 3.53 -11.33
N GLY A 154 -2.05 3.20 -12.59
CA GLY A 154 -0.93 2.33 -12.98
C GLY A 154 -1.19 0.84 -12.79
N MET A 155 -2.46 0.42 -12.74
CA MET A 155 -2.87 -0.99 -12.66
C MET A 155 -2.76 -1.65 -14.05
N LYS A 156 -1.54 -2.08 -14.40
CA LYS A 156 -1.18 -2.46 -15.79
C LYS A 156 -1.78 -3.79 -16.25
N ASN A 157 -2.17 -4.65 -15.32
CA ASN A 157 -2.64 -6.00 -15.56
C ASN A 157 -4.10 -6.19 -15.14
N THR A 158 -4.90 -5.12 -15.23
CA THR A 158 -6.31 -5.11 -14.85
C THR A 158 -7.18 -4.64 -16.00
N SER A 159 -8.27 -5.37 -16.27
CA SER A 159 -9.33 -4.97 -17.19
C SER A 159 -10.68 -5.35 -16.61
N TYR A 160 -11.60 -4.39 -16.51
CA TYR A 160 -12.96 -4.57 -16.03
C TYR A 160 -13.93 -4.72 -17.19
N LYS A 161 -14.91 -5.63 -17.06
CA LYS A 161 -15.99 -5.83 -18.04
C LYS A 161 -17.37 -5.50 -17.53
N ASN A 162 -17.55 -5.52 -16.21
CA ASN A 162 -18.78 -5.13 -15.51
C ASN A 162 -18.43 -4.47 -14.16
N PRO A 163 -19.34 -3.70 -13.55
CA PRO A 163 -19.07 -2.98 -12.30
C PRO A 163 -19.13 -3.88 -11.05
N GLU A 164 -19.82 -5.01 -11.10
CA GLU A 164 -20.08 -5.85 -9.94
C GLU A 164 -19.11 -7.04 -9.79
N GLY A 165 -18.43 -7.42 -10.87
CA GLY A 165 -17.47 -8.52 -10.90
C GLY A 165 -18.09 -9.90 -11.14
N LEU A 166 -19.15 -10.00 -11.94
CA LEU A 166 -19.57 -11.29 -12.49
C LEU A 166 -18.49 -11.81 -13.46
N THR A 167 -18.39 -13.13 -13.56
CA THR A 167 -17.38 -13.77 -14.43
C THR A 167 -17.67 -13.45 -15.90
N GLU A 168 -16.71 -12.81 -16.54
CA GLU A 168 -16.75 -12.41 -17.95
C GLU A 168 -15.36 -12.63 -18.57
N PRO A 169 -15.25 -13.14 -19.81
CA PRO A 169 -13.96 -13.30 -20.48
C PRO A 169 -13.13 -12.00 -20.50
N GLY A 170 -11.87 -12.10 -20.07
CA GLY A 170 -10.95 -10.96 -20.01
C GLY A 170 -11.22 -9.97 -18.88
N HIS A 171 -12.13 -10.28 -17.94
CA HIS A 171 -12.28 -9.54 -16.68
C HIS A 171 -11.25 -10.03 -15.67
N LEU A 172 -10.09 -9.37 -15.65
CA LEU A 172 -8.90 -9.85 -14.95
C LEU A 172 -8.27 -8.76 -14.09
N THR A 173 -7.54 -9.18 -13.06
CA THR A 173 -6.67 -8.34 -12.24
C THR A 173 -5.48 -9.16 -11.71
N THR A 174 -4.66 -8.56 -10.85
CA THR A 174 -3.53 -9.22 -10.17
C THR A 174 -3.51 -8.83 -8.69
N ALA A 175 -2.76 -9.59 -7.87
CA ALA A 175 -2.56 -9.21 -6.46
C ALA A 175 -1.83 -7.86 -6.34
N ARG A 176 -0.87 -7.58 -7.24
CA ARG A 176 -0.17 -6.30 -7.29
C ARG A 176 -1.13 -5.15 -7.58
N ASP A 177 -1.97 -5.25 -8.60
CA ASP A 177 -2.89 -4.17 -8.98
C ASP A 177 -3.95 -3.94 -7.89
N LEU A 178 -4.46 -5.00 -7.28
CA LEU A 178 -5.36 -4.89 -6.12
C LEU A 178 -4.68 -4.19 -4.94
N SER A 179 -3.37 -4.36 -4.74
CA SER A 179 -2.62 -3.65 -3.69
C SER A 179 -2.52 -2.16 -3.95
N ILE A 180 -2.36 -1.76 -5.23
CA ILE A 180 -2.38 -0.37 -5.64
C ILE A 180 -3.76 0.19 -5.33
N LEU A 181 -4.83 -0.44 -5.84
CA LEU A 181 -6.19 0.03 -5.64
C LEU A 181 -6.58 0.18 -4.16
N ALA A 182 -6.27 -0.82 -3.33
CA ALA A 182 -6.58 -0.78 -1.90
C ALA A 182 -5.85 0.36 -1.17
N GLN A 183 -4.56 0.57 -1.46
CA GLN A 183 -3.81 1.69 -0.88
C GLN A 183 -4.34 3.03 -1.36
N ARG A 184 -4.74 3.13 -2.64
CA ARG A 184 -5.32 4.34 -3.22
C ARG A 184 -6.69 4.65 -2.61
N LEU A 185 -7.55 3.66 -2.38
CA LEU A 185 -8.81 3.85 -1.64
C LEU A 185 -8.58 4.44 -0.25
N MET A 186 -7.69 3.82 0.54
CA MET A 186 -7.42 4.26 1.91
C MET A 186 -6.82 5.67 1.98
N ARG A 187 -5.99 6.03 1.00
CA ARG A 187 -5.29 7.31 0.96
C ARG A 187 -6.11 8.43 0.35
N ASP A 188 -6.79 8.17 -0.76
CA ASP A 188 -7.50 9.19 -1.53
C ASP A 188 -8.92 9.44 -0.99
N PHE A 189 -9.48 8.49 -0.22
CA PHE A 189 -10.84 8.53 0.34
C PHE A 189 -10.93 8.01 1.79
N PRO A 190 -10.09 8.50 2.73
CA PRO A 190 -10.10 8.05 4.12
C PRO A 190 -11.47 8.24 4.81
N GLU A 191 -12.23 9.26 4.42
CA GLU A 191 -13.56 9.57 4.94
C GLU A 191 -14.59 8.46 4.68
N TYR A 192 -14.42 7.65 3.63
CA TYR A 192 -15.33 6.56 3.28
C TYR A 192 -14.88 5.18 3.79
N MET A 193 -13.75 5.10 4.50
CA MET A 193 -13.25 3.82 5.02
C MET A 193 -14.18 3.19 6.07
N HIS A 194 -15.02 4.00 6.73
CA HIS A 194 -15.99 3.53 7.71
C HIS A 194 -17.00 2.51 7.13
N TYR A 195 -17.36 2.58 5.84
CA TYR A 195 -18.23 1.58 5.21
C TYR A 195 -17.61 0.18 5.24
N TYR A 196 -16.30 0.08 5.01
CA TYR A 196 -15.58 -1.20 5.01
C TYR A 196 -15.43 -1.80 6.41
N ALA A 197 -15.38 -0.95 7.44
CA ALA A 197 -15.30 -1.36 8.84
C ALA A 197 -16.68 -1.70 9.46
N THR A 198 -17.77 -1.32 8.79
CA THR A 198 -19.13 -1.55 9.29
C THR A 198 -19.46 -3.05 9.29
N LYS A 199 -19.72 -3.60 10.48
CA LYS A 199 -20.04 -5.03 10.66
C LYS A 199 -21.46 -5.39 10.26
N HIS A 200 -22.40 -4.50 10.54
CA HIS A 200 -23.82 -4.72 10.31
C HIS A 200 -24.47 -3.53 9.63
N TYR A 201 -25.28 -3.81 8.62
CA TYR A 201 -26.11 -2.85 7.92
C TYR A 201 -27.28 -3.57 7.26
N ALA A 202 -28.49 -3.03 7.42
CA ALA A 202 -29.69 -3.52 6.77
C ALA A 202 -30.50 -2.33 6.27
N TYR A 203 -30.88 -2.38 5.00
CA TYR A 203 -31.81 -1.41 4.42
C TYR A 203 -33.24 -1.81 4.78
N PRO A 204 -34.14 -0.86 5.11
CA PRO A 204 -35.53 -1.18 5.44
C PRO A 204 -36.21 -2.03 4.37
N GLY A 205 -36.94 -3.07 4.81
CA GLY A 205 -37.65 -3.98 3.91
C GLY A 205 -36.81 -5.11 3.29
N THR A 206 -35.51 -5.19 3.62
CA THR A 206 -34.62 -6.25 3.12
C THR A 206 -34.53 -7.44 4.10
N PRO A 207 -34.22 -8.67 3.64
CA PRO A 207 -34.13 -9.83 4.52
C PRO A 207 -33.11 -9.65 5.65
N ALA A 208 -33.50 -10.00 6.88
CA ALA A 208 -32.62 -9.88 8.06
C ALA A 208 -31.28 -10.65 7.91
N SER A 209 -31.29 -11.76 7.16
CA SER A 209 -30.09 -12.54 6.85
C SER A 209 -29.06 -11.78 6.00
N ASN A 210 -29.44 -10.66 5.39
CA ASN A 210 -28.56 -9.81 4.59
C ASN A 210 -27.90 -8.68 5.41
N GLY A 211 -27.99 -8.75 6.75
CA GLY A 211 -27.55 -7.68 7.64
C GLY A 211 -26.05 -7.65 7.97
N SER A 212 -25.25 -8.60 7.51
CA SER A 212 -23.86 -8.80 7.97
C SER A 212 -22.83 -8.58 6.88
N ASN A 213 -21.72 -7.94 7.25
CA ASN A 213 -20.57 -7.79 6.37
C ASN A 213 -19.95 -9.17 6.05
N ARG A 214 -19.67 -9.40 4.76
CA ARG A 214 -19.09 -10.67 4.30
C ARG A 214 -17.63 -10.88 4.72
N ASN A 215 -16.94 -9.83 5.18
CA ASN A 215 -15.59 -9.93 5.70
C ASN A 215 -15.59 -10.48 7.14
N ALA A 216 -15.47 -11.79 7.28
CA ALA A 216 -15.43 -12.47 8.57
C ALA A 216 -14.31 -11.97 9.50
N LEU A 217 -13.24 -11.35 8.99
CA LEU A 217 -12.16 -10.84 9.81
C LEU A 217 -12.57 -9.66 10.71
N LEU A 218 -13.55 -8.85 10.30
CA LEU A 218 -14.10 -7.78 11.13
C LEU A 218 -14.67 -8.29 12.47
N PHE A 219 -15.06 -9.56 12.52
CA PHE A 219 -15.60 -10.21 13.72
C PHE A 219 -14.56 -10.97 14.53
N ARG A 220 -13.38 -11.25 13.94
CA ARG A 220 -12.33 -12.07 14.55
C ARG A 220 -11.18 -11.23 15.09
N ASP A 221 -10.87 -10.12 14.44
CA ASP A 221 -9.77 -9.25 14.79
C ASP A 221 -10.28 -7.79 14.85
N PRO A 222 -10.31 -7.17 16.04
CA PRO A 222 -10.81 -5.79 16.19
C PRO A 222 -9.94 -4.75 15.49
N THR A 223 -8.74 -5.14 15.04
CA THR A 223 -7.79 -4.27 14.33
C THR A 223 -8.01 -4.27 12.82
N VAL A 224 -8.85 -5.18 12.30
CA VAL A 224 -9.25 -5.22 10.89
C VAL A 224 -10.36 -4.22 10.62
N ASP A 225 -10.17 -3.38 9.60
CA ASP A 225 -11.09 -2.31 9.21
C ASP A 225 -11.42 -2.30 7.70
N GLY A 226 -11.19 -3.43 7.02
CA GLY A 226 -11.57 -3.60 5.61
C GLY A 226 -10.88 -4.79 4.93
N LEU A 227 -10.93 -4.91 3.59
CA LEU A 227 -11.77 -4.12 2.68
C LEU A 227 -12.85 -5.00 2.05
N LYS A 228 -12.51 -5.98 1.22
CA LYS A 228 -13.51 -6.64 0.37
C LYS A 228 -13.24 -8.12 0.14
N THR A 229 -14.31 -8.90 0.22
CA THR A 229 -14.37 -10.30 -0.22
C THR A 229 -14.86 -10.43 -1.66
N GLY A 230 -14.41 -11.48 -2.34
CA GLY A 230 -14.88 -11.91 -3.66
C GLY A 230 -15.00 -13.43 -3.74
N HIS A 231 -15.98 -13.92 -4.49
CA HIS A 231 -16.12 -15.33 -4.81
C HIS A 231 -16.91 -15.52 -6.11
N THR A 232 -16.35 -16.35 -7.00
CA THR A 232 -17.03 -17.07 -8.07
C THR A 232 -16.34 -18.42 -8.22
N ASN A 233 -16.95 -19.36 -8.95
CA ASN A 233 -16.31 -20.66 -9.21
C ASN A 233 -14.95 -20.51 -9.92
N ALA A 234 -14.80 -19.52 -10.81
CA ALA A 234 -13.53 -19.24 -11.51
C ALA A 234 -12.47 -18.59 -10.60
N ALA A 235 -12.90 -17.62 -9.78
CA ALA A 235 -12.00 -16.87 -8.90
C ALA A 235 -11.57 -17.66 -7.65
N GLY A 236 -12.36 -18.65 -7.22
CA GLY A 236 -12.29 -19.19 -5.86
C GLY A 236 -12.60 -18.12 -4.81
N TYR A 237 -12.25 -18.36 -3.54
CA TYR A 237 -12.56 -17.43 -2.46
C TYR A 237 -11.40 -16.46 -2.21
N CYS A 238 -11.66 -15.17 -2.43
CA CYS A 238 -10.67 -14.09 -2.42
C CYS A 238 -10.97 -13.04 -1.34
N LEU A 239 -9.93 -12.44 -0.74
CA LEU A 239 -10.02 -11.36 0.25
C LEU A 239 -8.89 -10.36 0.07
N VAL A 240 -9.25 -9.08 0.03
CA VAL A 240 -8.35 -7.95 0.28
C VAL A 240 -8.69 -7.43 1.67
N ALA A 241 -7.80 -7.62 2.64
CA ALA A 241 -8.00 -7.24 4.03
C ALA A 241 -6.88 -6.35 4.56
N THR A 242 -7.22 -5.38 5.39
CA THR A 242 -6.25 -4.53 6.08
C THR A 242 -6.48 -4.56 7.58
N ALA A 243 -5.40 -4.50 8.33
CA ALA A 243 -5.41 -4.35 9.77
C ALA A 243 -4.51 -3.18 10.17
N LYS A 244 -4.92 -2.46 11.22
CA LYS A 244 -4.16 -1.34 11.77
C LYS A 244 -4.00 -1.53 13.27
N ARG A 245 -2.76 -1.68 13.72
CA ARG A 245 -2.40 -1.94 15.12
C ARG A 245 -1.51 -0.83 15.65
N ASP A 246 -1.78 -0.40 16.87
CA ASP A 246 -0.92 0.55 17.56
C ASP A 246 0.32 -0.17 18.10
N LEU A 247 1.50 0.34 17.76
CA LEU A 247 2.78 -0.17 18.20
C LEU A 247 3.56 0.90 18.97
N PRO A 248 4.29 0.51 20.03
CA PRO A 248 5.21 1.41 20.72
C PRO A 248 6.20 2.05 19.74
N ASN A 249 6.48 3.34 19.92
CA ASN A 249 7.46 4.13 19.17
C ASN A 249 7.16 4.36 17.67
N VAL A 250 6.20 3.65 17.07
CA VAL A 250 5.79 3.85 15.66
C VAL A 250 4.43 4.53 15.56
N GLY A 251 3.55 4.32 16.54
CA GLY A 251 2.14 4.70 16.43
C GLY A 251 1.37 3.64 15.66
N GLN A 252 0.52 4.05 14.72
CA GLN A 252 -0.32 3.10 13.98
C GLN A 252 0.47 2.43 12.85
N ARG A 253 0.63 1.11 12.90
CA ARG A 253 1.17 0.29 11.80
C ARG A 253 0.04 -0.41 11.07
N ARG A 254 -0.02 -0.24 9.74
CA ARG A 254 -1.03 -0.85 8.88
C ARG A 254 -0.42 -1.90 7.96
N LEU A 255 -1.00 -3.10 7.99
CA LEU A 255 -0.73 -4.13 7.00
C LEU A 255 -1.90 -4.29 6.03
N LEU A 256 -1.59 -4.67 4.80
CA LEU A 256 -2.53 -5.02 3.75
C LEU A 256 -2.22 -6.43 3.25
N SER A 257 -3.18 -7.33 3.40
CA SER A 257 -3.15 -8.69 2.89
C SER A 257 -4.09 -8.85 1.70
N ILE A 258 -3.61 -9.57 0.69
CA ILE A 258 -4.38 -9.95 -0.50
C ILE A 258 -4.21 -11.45 -0.64
N VAL A 259 -5.30 -12.19 -0.58
CA VAL A 259 -5.32 -13.65 -0.67
C VAL A 259 -6.35 -14.05 -1.72
N LEU A 260 -5.91 -14.74 -2.78
CA LEU A 260 -6.72 -15.00 -3.97
C LEU A 260 -6.84 -16.51 -4.24
N GLY A 261 -8.06 -16.97 -4.48
CA GLY A 261 -8.34 -18.36 -4.87
C GLY A 261 -8.10 -19.40 -3.78
N THR A 262 -8.65 -19.19 -2.57
CA THR A 262 -8.72 -20.26 -1.56
C THR A 262 -9.95 -21.15 -1.80
N ALA A 263 -10.00 -22.32 -1.16
CA ALA A 263 -11.02 -23.34 -1.40
C ALA A 263 -12.38 -23.11 -0.69
N SER A 264 -12.45 -22.20 0.30
CA SER A 264 -13.70 -21.93 1.04
C SER A 264 -13.69 -20.56 1.72
N GLU A 265 -14.85 -20.09 2.17
CA GLU A 265 -14.95 -18.86 2.97
C GLU A 265 -14.15 -18.93 4.27
N LYS A 266 -14.15 -20.10 4.93
CA LYS A 266 -13.38 -20.35 6.15
C LYS A 266 -11.88 -20.31 5.86
N ALA A 267 -11.43 -20.96 4.78
CA ALA A 267 -10.03 -20.93 4.36
C ALA A 267 -9.59 -19.49 4.05
N ARG A 268 -10.35 -18.75 3.22
CA ARG A 268 -10.10 -17.33 2.91
C ARG A 268 -9.83 -16.49 4.16
N ALA A 269 -10.69 -16.59 5.16
CA ALA A 269 -10.53 -15.85 6.41
C ALA A 269 -9.31 -16.33 7.20
N ASN A 270 -9.13 -17.64 7.38
CA ASN A 270 -8.01 -18.21 8.13
C ASN A 270 -6.65 -17.84 7.52
N GLU A 271 -6.51 -17.98 6.20
CA GLU A 271 -5.27 -17.71 5.49
C GLU A 271 -4.91 -16.22 5.49
N SER A 272 -5.92 -15.34 5.35
CA SER A 272 -5.69 -13.88 5.43
C SER A 272 -5.29 -13.45 6.84
N GLN A 273 -5.94 -13.98 7.89
CA GLN A 273 -5.56 -13.72 9.28
C GLN A 273 -4.16 -14.24 9.60
N LYS A 274 -3.83 -15.45 9.12
CA LYS A 274 -2.49 -16.05 9.27
C LYS A 274 -1.42 -15.14 8.67
N LEU A 275 -1.64 -14.66 7.44
CA LEU A 275 -0.70 -13.78 6.74
C LEU A 275 -0.54 -12.42 7.45
N LEU A 276 -1.64 -11.80 7.89
CA LEU A 276 -1.60 -10.55 8.69
C LEU A 276 -0.83 -10.75 10.01
N ASN A 277 -1.16 -11.80 10.77
CA ASN A 277 -0.50 -12.08 12.04
C ASN A 277 0.99 -12.34 11.86
N TRP A 278 1.36 -13.11 10.83
CA TRP A 278 2.78 -13.33 10.51
C TRP A 278 3.49 -12.00 10.21
N GLY A 279 2.92 -11.08 9.44
CA GLY A 279 3.54 -9.78 9.18
C GLY A 279 3.78 -8.93 10.43
N TYR A 280 2.89 -9.02 11.42
CA TYR A 280 3.05 -8.32 12.70
C TYR A 280 4.03 -9.00 13.65
N THR A 281 4.20 -10.32 13.58
CA THR A 281 5.09 -11.08 14.49
C THR A 281 6.50 -11.26 13.93
N ALA A 282 6.63 -11.50 12.62
CA ALA A 282 7.90 -11.79 11.98
C ALA A 282 8.72 -10.53 11.66
N TYR A 283 8.08 -9.34 11.69
CA TYR A 283 8.73 -8.08 11.37
C TYR A 283 8.44 -7.00 12.40
N ASP A 284 9.48 -6.26 12.75
CA ASP A 284 9.39 -5.02 13.52
C ASP A 284 9.22 -3.83 12.57
N ALA A 285 8.41 -2.86 12.97
CA ALA A 285 8.45 -1.53 12.37
C ALA A 285 9.36 -0.64 13.21
N VAL A 286 10.33 0.00 12.56
CA VAL A 286 11.28 0.91 13.19
C VAL A 286 11.06 2.31 12.62
N LYS A 287 10.65 3.24 13.49
CA LYS A 287 10.57 4.66 13.14
C LYS A 287 11.97 5.25 13.22
N LEU A 288 12.51 5.67 12.08
CA LEU A 288 13.85 6.27 11.96
C LEU A 288 13.78 7.78 12.18
N PHE A 289 12.74 8.42 11.65
CA PHE A 289 12.52 9.86 11.75
C PHE A 289 11.03 10.16 11.95
N ASP A 290 10.72 11.17 12.75
CA ASP A 290 9.38 11.71 12.92
C ASP A 290 8.91 12.47 11.66
N ALA A 291 7.62 12.76 11.60
CA ALA A 291 7.08 13.61 10.54
C ALA A 291 7.74 14.98 10.56
N ASP A 292 8.11 15.49 9.38
CA ASP A 292 8.76 16.78 9.16
C ASP A 292 10.12 16.96 9.88
N GLN A 293 10.66 15.90 10.49
CA GLN A 293 12.01 15.91 11.04
C GLN A 293 13.04 15.92 9.89
N PRO A 294 13.99 16.86 9.87
CA PRO A 294 15.05 16.85 8.87
C PRO A 294 15.94 15.61 9.06
N VAL A 295 16.14 14.88 7.96
CA VAL A 295 17.08 13.76 7.88
C VAL A 295 18.52 14.28 7.77
N ALA A 296 18.70 15.39 7.06
CA ALA A 296 19.98 16.11 6.97
C ALA A 296 19.75 17.60 6.67
N THR A 297 20.78 18.41 6.89
CA THR A 297 20.76 19.86 6.61
C THR A 297 22.00 20.27 5.81
N PRO A 298 22.13 19.86 4.53
CA PRO A 298 23.28 20.21 3.71
C PRO A 298 23.42 21.70 3.43
N ALA A 299 24.67 22.11 3.20
CA ALA A 299 24.98 23.46 2.76
C ALA A 299 24.42 23.74 1.36
N VAL A 300 23.94 24.96 1.16
CA VAL A 300 23.44 25.48 -0.10
C VAL A 300 24.27 26.68 -0.51
N TRP A 301 24.67 26.68 -1.77
CA TRP A 301 25.43 27.75 -2.38
C TRP A 301 24.51 28.72 -3.12
N LYS A 302 24.94 29.99 -3.15
CA LYS A 302 24.25 31.08 -3.84
C LYS A 302 22.82 31.30 -3.35
N GLY A 303 22.49 30.82 -2.15
CA GLY A 303 21.18 30.88 -1.54
C GLY A 303 21.07 31.97 -0.47
N ALA A 304 19.88 32.55 -0.32
CA ALA A 304 19.58 33.49 0.76
C ALA A 304 19.78 32.85 2.14
N ALA A 305 19.62 31.52 2.23
CA ALA A 305 20.06 30.70 3.34
C ALA A 305 21.26 29.81 2.90
N GLY A 306 22.22 29.62 3.79
CA GLY A 306 23.42 28.81 3.54
C GLY A 306 23.22 27.29 3.68
N ALA A 307 22.00 26.84 3.99
CA ALA A 307 21.66 25.42 4.10
C ALA A 307 20.17 25.18 3.85
N VAL A 308 19.82 23.93 3.51
CA VAL A 308 18.44 23.49 3.33
C VAL A 308 18.17 22.24 4.14
N LYS A 309 17.03 22.18 4.82
CA LYS A 309 16.56 20.96 5.50
C LYS A 309 16.00 19.99 4.48
N ILE A 310 16.46 18.75 4.50
CA ILE A 310 15.95 17.68 3.64
C ILE A 310 15.36 16.56 4.48
N GLY A 311 14.23 16.00 4.04
CA GLY A 311 13.50 14.98 4.78
C GLY A 311 12.41 14.32 3.92
N LYS A 312 11.56 13.50 4.53
CA LYS A 312 10.38 12.94 3.87
C LYS A 312 9.20 13.89 4.05
N ALA A 313 8.51 14.22 2.97
CA ALA A 313 7.26 14.97 3.06
C ALA A 313 6.08 14.06 3.44
N GLY A 314 5.16 14.58 4.26
CA GLY A 314 3.86 13.96 4.47
C GLY A 314 3.82 12.79 5.45
N GLY A 315 4.84 12.63 6.30
CA GLY A 315 4.79 11.68 7.42
C GLY A 315 6.16 11.16 7.88
N PRO A 316 6.18 10.32 8.92
CA PRO A 316 7.42 9.76 9.47
C PRO A 316 8.11 8.81 8.47
N ILE A 317 9.39 8.57 8.70
CA ILE A 317 10.15 7.52 8.02
C ILE A 317 10.11 6.28 8.90
N VAL A 318 9.35 5.28 8.47
CA VAL A 318 9.25 3.98 9.11
C VAL A 318 9.76 2.93 8.13
N VAL A 319 10.58 2.01 8.63
CA VAL A 319 11.04 0.84 7.88
C VAL A 319 10.63 -0.43 8.59
N THR A 320 10.39 -1.47 7.81
CA THR A 320 10.05 -2.79 8.30
C THR A 320 11.23 -3.72 8.12
N VAL A 321 11.63 -4.37 9.21
CA VAL A 321 12.79 -5.27 9.29
C VAL A 321 12.40 -6.58 9.96
N PRO A 322 13.14 -7.68 9.73
CA PRO A 322 12.95 -8.92 10.47
C PRO A 322 13.00 -8.66 11.98
N ALA A 323 12.11 -9.30 12.74
CA ALA A 323 11.98 -9.10 14.17
C ALA A 323 13.34 -9.25 14.90
N GLY A 324 13.64 -8.34 15.82
CA GLY A 324 14.91 -8.30 16.56
C GLY A 324 16.09 -7.70 15.80
N SER A 325 15.90 -7.24 14.56
CA SER A 325 17.00 -6.71 13.73
C SER A 325 17.08 -5.18 13.68
N GLY A 326 16.16 -4.47 14.33
CA GLY A 326 16.11 -2.99 14.31
C GLY A 326 17.40 -2.30 14.77
N GLY A 327 18.10 -2.86 15.76
CA GLY A 327 19.37 -2.31 16.26
C GLY A 327 20.55 -2.43 15.29
N LYS A 328 20.39 -3.14 14.16
CA LYS A 328 21.43 -3.33 13.14
C LYS A 328 21.30 -2.34 11.97
N LEU A 329 20.33 -1.44 12.03
CA LEU A 329 20.07 -0.46 10.98
C LEU A 329 21.12 0.66 11.00
N SER A 330 21.53 1.05 9.81
CA SER A 330 22.30 2.26 9.56
C SER A 330 21.63 3.06 8.43
N THR A 331 21.91 4.36 8.39
CA THR A 331 21.33 5.25 7.38
C THR A 331 22.43 6.02 6.65
N GLU A 332 22.23 6.23 5.36
CA GLU A 332 23.13 6.99 4.49
C GLU A 332 22.30 7.88 3.57
N VAL A 333 22.65 9.16 3.47
CA VAL A 333 22.03 10.07 2.52
C VAL A 333 22.85 10.10 1.23
N VAL A 334 22.23 9.70 0.13
CA VAL A 334 22.82 9.77 -1.21
C VAL A 334 22.18 10.93 -1.97
N ARG A 335 23.00 11.91 -2.36
CA ARG A 335 22.56 13.11 -3.10
C ARG A 335 23.65 13.61 -4.05
N GLN A 336 23.27 14.50 -4.96
CA GLN A 336 24.20 15.21 -5.83
C GLN A 336 24.58 16.54 -5.19
N ASP A 337 25.87 16.70 -4.88
CA ASP A 337 26.47 17.95 -4.38
C ASP A 337 27.30 18.61 -5.51
N PRO A 338 27.50 19.94 -5.52
CA PRO A 338 26.97 20.92 -4.56
C PRO A 338 25.51 21.31 -4.83
N LEU A 339 24.77 21.63 -3.76
CA LEU A 339 23.43 22.20 -3.87
C LEU A 339 23.50 23.70 -4.17
N ILE A 340 22.78 24.17 -5.19
CA ILE A 340 22.78 25.57 -5.63
C ILE A 340 21.35 26.10 -5.65
N ALA A 341 21.14 27.29 -5.09
CA ALA A 341 19.84 27.96 -5.11
C ALA A 341 19.45 28.49 -6.52
N PRO A 342 18.14 28.60 -6.84
CA PRO A 342 17.00 28.44 -5.94
C PRO A 342 16.60 26.97 -5.74
N ILE A 343 16.13 26.64 -4.54
CA ILE A 343 15.57 25.34 -4.20
C ILE A 343 14.11 25.54 -3.77
N ALA A 344 13.19 24.90 -4.48
CA ALA A 344 11.77 24.96 -4.12
C ALA A 344 11.46 23.99 -2.98
N LYS A 345 10.53 24.36 -2.09
CA LYS A 345 9.96 23.42 -1.11
C LYS A 345 9.35 22.22 -1.86
N GLY A 346 9.65 21.01 -1.41
CA GLY A 346 9.21 19.77 -2.05
C GLY A 346 10.07 19.33 -3.24
N GLN A 347 11.10 20.09 -3.64
CA GLN A 347 12.04 19.66 -4.66
C GLN A 347 12.77 18.39 -4.21
N SER A 348 12.99 17.44 -5.13
CA SER A 348 13.78 16.22 -4.86
C SER A 348 15.23 16.58 -4.53
N MET A 349 15.73 16.06 -3.41
CA MET A 349 17.06 16.37 -2.86
C MET A 349 17.96 15.15 -2.68
N GLY A 350 17.51 13.97 -3.11
CA GLY A 350 18.27 12.72 -3.02
C GLY A 350 17.46 11.60 -2.38
N THR A 351 18.16 10.66 -1.76
CA THR A 351 17.56 9.44 -1.22
C THR A 351 18.25 9.04 0.07
N LEU A 352 17.46 8.69 1.08
CA LEU A 352 17.93 8.02 2.28
C LEU A 352 18.01 6.52 2.00
N LYS A 353 19.21 5.95 2.01
CA LYS A 353 19.43 4.51 2.01
C LYS A 353 19.45 4.01 3.44
N VAL A 354 18.57 3.08 3.74
CA VAL A 354 18.53 2.38 5.03
C VAL A 354 19.15 1.00 4.82
N LYS A 355 20.25 0.73 5.52
CA LYS A 355 21.04 -0.49 5.35
C LYS A 355 21.02 -1.34 6.61
N MET A 356 21.14 -2.64 6.42
CA MET A 356 21.36 -3.62 7.48
C MET A 356 22.58 -4.46 7.08
N GLY A 357 23.74 -4.13 7.63
CA GLY A 357 25.01 -4.65 7.12
C GLY A 357 25.27 -4.13 5.69
N ALA A 358 25.53 -5.05 4.75
CA ALA A 358 25.76 -4.71 3.34
C ALA A 358 24.46 -4.51 2.54
N ASP A 359 23.33 -5.03 3.03
CA ASP A 359 22.07 -5.08 2.30
C ASP A 359 21.28 -3.78 2.47
N THR A 360 20.73 -3.26 1.38
CA THR A 360 19.80 -2.11 1.42
C THR A 360 18.40 -2.61 1.71
N VAL A 361 17.82 -2.19 2.83
CA VAL A 361 16.49 -2.59 3.30
C VAL A 361 15.40 -1.70 2.70
N ALA A 362 15.68 -0.40 2.61
CA ALA A 362 14.73 0.57 2.08
C ALA A 362 15.48 1.77 1.47
N GLU A 363 14.88 2.35 0.43
CA GLU A 363 15.31 3.61 -0.15
C GLU A 363 14.15 4.60 -0.07
N VAL A 364 14.36 5.73 0.61
CA VAL A 364 13.32 6.72 0.88
C VAL A 364 13.70 8.02 0.15
N PRO A 365 12.91 8.47 -0.84
CA PRO A 365 13.14 9.76 -1.49
C PRO A 365 13.09 10.90 -0.47
N LEU A 366 14.08 11.79 -0.55
CA LEU A 366 14.17 12.98 0.29
C LEU A 366 13.85 14.22 -0.54
N VAL A 367 13.13 15.14 0.06
CA VAL A 367 12.76 16.43 -0.53
C VAL A 367 13.19 17.59 0.37
N ALA A 368 13.27 18.78 -0.20
CA ALA A 368 13.48 20.01 0.56
C ALA A 368 12.24 20.30 1.43
N LEU A 369 12.42 20.38 2.74
CA LEU A 369 11.34 20.69 3.69
C LEU A 369 10.99 22.18 3.68
N ASP A 370 12.02 23.01 3.44
CA ASP A 370 11.96 24.46 3.33
C ASP A 370 12.47 24.88 1.94
N GLY A 371 12.01 26.03 1.43
CA GLY A 371 12.54 26.63 0.20
C GLY A 371 13.76 27.50 0.48
N VAL A 372 14.69 27.58 -0.47
CA VAL A 372 15.85 28.49 -0.41
C VAL A 372 15.90 29.34 -1.67
N GLU A 373 15.60 30.62 -1.53
CA GLU A 373 15.71 31.60 -2.62
C GLU A 373 17.17 31.90 -2.97
N GLN A 374 17.40 32.54 -4.11
CA GLN A 374 18.75 33.02 -4.45
C GLN A 374 19.22 34.11 -3.50
N ALA A 375 20.52 34.10 -3.18
CA ALA A 375 21.17 35.23 -2.51
C ALA A 375 21.18 36.46 -3.40
N GLY A 376 21.33 37.64 -2.79
CA GLY A 376 21.63 38.88 -3.50
C GLY A 376 22.94 38.80 -4.30
N PHE A 377 23.17 39.78 -5.19
CA PHE A 377 24.31 39.81 -6.13
C PHE A 377 25.67 39.51 -5.47
N PHE A 378 25.98 40.20 -4.36
CA PHE A 378 27.25 40.03 -3.65
C PHE A 378 27.40 38.64 -3.01
N GLY A 379 26.34 38.08 -2.45
CA GLY A 379 26.35 36.73 -1.88
C GLY A 379 26.64 35.66 -2.93
N ARG A 380 26.03 35.77 -4.11
CA ARG A 380 26.29 34.84 -5.23
C ARG A 380 27.70 34.97 -5.79
N LEU A 381 28.25 36.18 -5.85
CA LEU A 381 29.62 36.42 -6.32
C LEU A 381 30.65 35.81 -5.36
N TRP A 382 30.46 36.02 -4.05
CA TRP A 382 31.32 35.44 -3.02
C TRP A 382 31.31 33.91 -3.03
N ASP A 383 30.14 33.29 -3.15
CA ASP A 383 30.00 31.84 -3.24
C ASP A 383 30.59 31.27 -4.53
N THR A 384 30.57 32.03 -5.63
CA THR A 384 31.22 31.63 -6.89
C THR A 384 32.74 31.54 -6.71
N ILE A 385 33.35 32.52 -6.03
CA ILE A 385 34.78 32.51 -5.72
C ILE A 385 35.13 31.31 -4.82
N ARG A 386 34.31 31.05 -3.79
CA ARG A 386 34.52 29.92 -2.87
C ARG A 386 34.37 28.54 -3.53
N LEU A 387 33.43 28.39 -4.47
CA LEU A 387 33.25 27.15 -5.24
C LEU A 387 34.40 26.88 -6.21
N TRP A 388 35.13 27.91 -6.65
CA TRP A 388 36.30 27.75 -7.54
C TRP A 388 37.58 27.30 -6.84
N ILE A 389 37.67 27.53 -5.53
CA ILE A 389 38.86 27.20 -4.72
C ILE A 389 38.75 25.78 -4.12
N LYS A 390 37.57 25.18 -4.19
CA LYS A 390 37.22 23.90 -3.56
C LYS A 390 37.08 22.81 -4.60
#